data_AF-A0AAU9VKL6-F1
#
_entry.id   AF-A0AAU9VKL6-F1
#
_cell.length_a   1.000
_cell.length_b   1.000
_cell.length_c   1.000
_cell.angle_alpha   90.00
_cell.angle_beta   90.00
_cell.angle_gamma   90.00
#
_symmetry.space_group_name_H-M   'P 1'
#
loop_
_entity.id
_entity.type
_entity.pdbx_description
1 polymer ?
#
loop_
_entity_poly.entity_id
_entity_poly.type
_entity_poly.pdbx_seq_one_letter_code
_entity_poly.pdbx_strand_id
1 'polypeptide(L)'
;MTATEDKFDAVLTKMDAKMDALLKAKADQEVKLNSILQKLENLEVSQKKTANDVKDLKQSYGYLEEQVPEVKSDIAEKASRMELAKLEKKIDDLENNSKRNNIVIWGLREDAEKEQDSLELFLAQDFFGNHMGVKGIEVMRAHCTN
;
A
#
# COMPACT_ATOMS: atom_id res chain seq x y z
N MET A 1 79.29 58.04 30.69
CA MET A 1 78.50 56.92 31.26
C MET A 1 77.04 56.94 30.81
N THR A 2 76.49 58.11 30.47
CA THR A 2 75.08 58.31 30.03
C THR A 2 74.69 57.61 28.72
N ALA A 3 75.50 57.70 27.65
CA ALA A 3 75.13 57.14 26.33
C ALA A 3 75.05 55.59 26.27
N THR A 4 75.58 54.89 27.27
CA THR A 4 75.51 53.42 27.40
C THR A 4 74.31 52.96 28.20
N GLU A 5 73.87 53.74 29.20
CA GLU A 5 72.63 53.49 29.97
C GLU A 5 71.40 53.71 29.07
N ASP A 6 71.37 54.80 28.29
CA ASP A 6 70.27 55.10 27.36
C ASP A 6 70.05 53.97 26.31
N LYS A 7 71.12 53.30 25.89
CA LYS A 7 71.04 52.16 24.96
C LYS A 7 70.49 50.90 25.62
N PHE A 8 70.78 50.70 26.91
CA PHE A 8 70.30 49.56 27.67
C PHE A 8 68.80 49.68 27.95
N ASP A 9 68.32 50.87 28.34
CA ASP A 9 66.90 51.16 28.53
C ASP A 9 66.10 51.03 27.22
N ALA A 10 66.69 51.46 26.10
CA ALA A 10 66.10 51.26 24.77
C ALA A 10 66.01 49.78 24.35
N VAL A 11 66.86 48.90 24.89
CA VAL A 11 66.79 47.45 24.65
C VAL A 11 65.73 46.81 25.55
N LEU A 12 65.67 47.20 26.82
CA LEU A 12 64.64 46.73 27.77
C LEU A 12 63.23 47.05 27.28
N THR A 13 62.98 48.31 26.90
CA THR A 13 61.68 48.73 26.34
C THR A 13 61.28 47.97 25.08
N LYS A 14 62.25 47.61 24.20
CA LYS A 14 62.00 46.76 23.04
C LYS A 14 61.71 45.30 23.41
N MET A 15 62.31 44.80 24.48
CA MET A 15 62.03 43.46 25.00
C MET A 15 60.62 43.40 25.60
N ASP A 16 60.22 44.39 26.38
CA ASP A 16 58.89 44.48 26.97
C ASP A 16 57.81 44.55 25.88
N ALA A 17 57.98 45.42 24.88
CA ALA A 17 57.04 45.52 23.77
C ALA A 17 56.93 44.21 22.95
N LYS A 18 58.02 43.46 22.81
CA LYS A 18 57.99 42.13 22.17
C LYS A 18 57.26 41.10 23.03
N MET A 19 57.47 41.12 24.35
CA MET A 19 56.80 40.24 25.29
C MET A 19 55.29 40.48 25.27
N ASP A 20 54.86 41.74 25.28
CA ASP A 20 53.44 42.13 25.19
C ASP A 20 52.81 41.68 23.86
N ALA A 21 53.52 41.86 22.75
CA ALA A 21 53.05 41.40 21.44
C ALA A 21 52.90 39.87 21.39
N LEU A 22 53.82 39.12 22.00
CA LEU A 22 53.75 37.66 22.10
C LEU A 22 52.59 37.21 22.98
N LEU A 23 52.36 37.87 24.12
CA LEU A 23 51.23 37.58 25.01
C LEU A 23 49.90 37.82 24.31
N LYS A 24 49.77 38.93 23.57
CA LYS A 24 48.58 39.23 22.78
C LYS A 24 48.36 38.19 21.67
N ALA A 25 49.40 37.85 20.92
CA ALA A 25 49.31 36.85 19.86
C ALA A 25 48.90 35.47 20.42
N LYS A 26 49.43 35.08 21.59
CA LYS A 26 49.05 33.85 22.28
C LYS A 26 47.57 33.86 22.66
N ALA A 27 47.09 34.95 23.26
CA ALA A 27 45.68 35.09 23.64
C ALA A 27 44.76 35.02 22.40
N ASP A 28 45.11 35.71 21.31
CA ASP A 28 44.35 35.66 20.06
C ASP A 28 44.32 34.24 19.47
N GLN A 29 45.43 33.49 19.56
CA GLN A 29 45.51 32.11 19.12
C GLN A 29 44.66 31.17 19.97
N GLU A 30 44.63 31.38 21.30
CA GLU A 30 43.82 30.61 22.24
C GLU A 30 42.32 30.79 21.97
N VAL A 31 41.88 32.02 21.71
CA VAL A 31 40.48 32.30 21.31
C VAL A 31 40.11 31.57 20.01
N LYS A 32 41.00 31.58 19.01
CA LYS A 32 40.78 30.86 17.74
C LYS A 32 40.70 29.36 17.96
N LEU A 33 41.59 28.79 18.78
CA LEU A 33 41.59 27.36 19.14
C LEU A 33 40.28 26.95 19.81
N ASN A 34 39.82 27.73 20.79
CA ASN A 34 38.55 27.44 21.47
C ASN A 34 37.35 27.51 20.51
N SER A 35 37.34 28.46 19.57
CA SER A 35 36.30 28.54 18.55
C SER A 35 36.31 27.32 17.60
N ILE A 36 37.49 26.82 17.24
CA ILE A 36 37.64 25.62 16.41
C ILE A 36 37.14 24.38 17.17
N LEU A 37 37.51 24.23 18.44
CA LEU A 37 37.07 23.12 19.28
C LEU A 37 35.54 23.06 19.37
N GLN A 38 34.89 24.20 19.60
CA GLN A 38 33.42 24.27 19.65
C GLN A 38 32.77 23.85 18.31
N LYS A 39 33.34 24.27 17.18
CA LYS A 39 32.84 23.88 15.85
C LYS A 39 33.01 22.37 15.61
N LEU A 40 34.11 21.79 16.05
CA LEU A 40 34.36 20.35 15.93
C LEU A 40 33.38 19.53 16.77
N GLU A 41 33.10 19.96 18.00
CA GLU A 41 32.12 19.29 18.87
C GLU A 41 30.72 19.31 18.25
N ASN A 42 30.30 20.47 17.73
CA ASN A 42 29.02 20.59 17.02
C ASN A 42 28.96 19.70 15.77
N LEU A 43 30.06 19.63 15.00
CA LEU A 43 30.16 18.74 13.85
C LEU A 43 30.03 17.27 14.25
N GLU A 44 30.71 16.84 15.32
CA GLU A 44 30.63 15.48 15.84
C GLU A 44 29.20 15.10 16.24
N VAL A 45 28.51 15.99 16.95
CA VAL A 45 27.10 15.79 17.33
C VAL A 45 26.21 15.67 16.09
N SER A 46 26.38 16.57 15.11
CA SER A 46 25.61 16.53 13.86
C SER A 46 25.85 15.24 13.07
N GLN A 47 27.11 14.77 13.01
CA GLN A 47 27.49 13.56 12.30
C GLN A 47 26.90 12.31 12.94
N LYS A 48 26.90 12.23 14.28
CA LYS A 48 26.23 11.14 15.02
C LYS A 48 24.74 11.11 14.73
N LYS A 49 24.08 12.28 14.70
CA LYS A 49 22.66 12.37 14.35
C LYS A 49 22.40 11.87 12.92
N THR A 50 23.14 12.38 11.94
CA THR A 50 23.01 11.93 10.54
C THR A 50 23.27 10.44 10.38
N ALA A 51 24.23 9.87 11.11
CA ALA A 51 24.50 8.43 11.07
C ALA A 51 23.30 7.60 11.56
N ASN A 52 22.61 8.06 12.61
CA ASN A 52 21.39 7.42 13.09
C ASN A 52 20.24 7.56 12.08
N ASP A 53 20.00 8.76 11.55
CA ASP A 53 18.95 8.99 10.56
C ASP A 53 19.15 8.10 9.30
N VAL A 54 20.41 7.94 8.85
CA VAL A 54 20.75 7.04 7.74
C VAL A 54 20.50 5.57 8.09
N LYS A 55 20.75 5.16 9.33
CA LYS A 55 20.49 3.79 9.79
C LYS A 55 19.00 3.49 9.77
N ASP A 56 18.18 4.40 10.31
CA ASP A 56 16.72 4.26 10.35
C ASP A 56 16.13 4.26 8.93
N LEU A 57 16.66 5.10 8.04
CA LEU A 57 16.27 5.12 6.63
C LEU A 57 16.59 3.80 5.93
N LYS A 58 17.76 3.21 6.18
CA LYS A 58 18.11 1.89 5.61
C LYS A 58 17.19 0.79 6.11
N GLN A 59 16.82 0.82 7.39
CA GLN A 59 15.90 -0.17 7.95
C GLN A 59 14.50 -0.06 7.33
N SER A 60 13.96 1.16 7.20
CA SER A 60 12.65 1.37 6.58
C SER A 60 12.64 1.01 5.09
N TYR A 61 13.74 1.30 4.38
CA TYR A 61 13.90 0.88 2.99
C TYR A 61 13.92 -0.64 2.84
N GLY A 62 14.63 -1.36 3.71
CA GLY A 62 14.64 -2.83 3.69
C GLY A 62 13.25 -3.44 3.91
N TYR A 63 12.46 -2.88 4.84
CA TYR A 63 11.08 -3.29 5.06
C TYR A 63 10.18 -3.04 3.84
N LEU A 64 10.43 -1.96 3.10
CA LEU A 64 9.69 -1.65 1.87
C LEU A 64 10.08 -2.61 0.73
N GLU A 65 11.37 -2.94 0.62
CA GLU A 65 11.89 -3.89 -0.37
C GLU A 65 11.31 -5.30 -0.20
N GLU A 66 11.00 -5.70 1.04
CA GLU A 66 10.33 -6.97 1.35
C GLU A 66 8.83 -6.96 1.00
N GLN A 67 8.09 -5.88 1.29
CA GLN A 67 6.64 -5.83 1.08
C GLN A 67 6.21 -5.51 -0.35
N VAL A 68 6.97 -4.72 -1.09
CA VAL A 68 6.60 -4.32 -2.46
C VAL A 68 6.38 -5.53 -3.39
N PRO A 69 7.23 -6.57 -3.37
CA PRO A 69 7.00 -7.79 -4.13
C PRO A 69 5.71 -8.53 -3.75
N GLU A 70 5.41 -8.65 -2.45
CA GLU A 70 4.21 -9.30 -1.93
C GLU A 70 2.94 -8.60 -2.43
N VAL A 71 2.85 -7.29 -2.20
CA VAL A 71 1.71 -6.48 -2.65
C VAL A 71 1.55 -6.54 -4.17
N LYS A 72 2.67 -6.55 -4.93
CA LYS A 72 2.62 -6.67 -6.39
C LYS A 72 2.06 -8.02 -6.83
N SER A 73 2.41 -9.10 -6.14
CA SER A 73 1.88 -10.45 -6.41
C SER A 73 0.38 -10.51 -6.13
N ASP A 74 -0.05 -10.03 -4.95
CA ASP A 74 -1.47 -9.99 -4.56
C ASP A 74 -2.32 -9.18 -5.53
N ILE A 75 -1.81 -8.03 -5.99
CA ILE A 75 -2.48 -7.21 -6.99
C ILE A 75 -2.57 -7.97 -8.32
N ALA A 76 -1.51 -8.65 -8.75
CA ALA A 76 -1.54 -9.42 -10.00
C ALA A 76 -2.57 -10.56 -9.94
N GLU A 77 -2.67 -11.27 -8.80
CA GLU A 77 -3.66 -12.31 -8.59
C GLU A 77 -5.09 -11.76 -8.63
N LYS A 78 -5.36 -10.69 -7.86
CA LYS A 78 -6.68 -10.03 -7.83
C LYS A 78 -7.06 -9.43 -9.19
N ALA A 79 -6.09 -8.83 -9.90
CA ALA A 79 -6.32 -8.24 -11.21
C ALA A 79 -6.60 -9.28 -12.30
N SER A 80 -6.02 -10.48 -12.18
CA SER A 80 -6.26 -11.57 -13.13
C SER A 80 -7.71 -12.06 -13.08
N ARG A 81 -8.46 -11.77 -12.01
CA ARG A 81 -9.88 -12.13 -11.83
C ARG A 81 -10.18 -13.61 -12.11
N MET A 82 -9.17 -14.47 -12.00
CA MET A 82 -9.26 -15.88 -12.38
C MET A 82 -10.27 -16.62 -11.51
N GLU A 83 -10.33 -16.28 -10.22
CA GLU A 83 -11.31 -16.85 -9.30
C GLU A 83 -12.73 -16.42 -9.66
N LEU A 84 -12.93 -15.15 -10.05
CA LEU A 84 -14.23 -14.66 -10.51
C LEU A 84 -14.66 -15.40 -11.78
N ALA A 85 -13.79 -15.52 -12.78
CA ALA A 85 -14.12 -16.27 -14.00
C ALA A 85 -14.45 -17.75 -13.72
N LYS A 86 -13.74 -18.38 -12.77
CA LYS A 86 -14.02 -19.75 -12.34
C LYS A 86 -15.35 -19.88 -11.60
N LEU A 87 -15.70 -18.88 -10.78
CA LEU A 87 -16.97 -18.84 -10.05
C LEU A 87 -18.14 -18.56 -11.00
N GLU A 88 -18.00 -17.61 -11.92
CA GLU A 88 -18.99 -17.30 -12.96
C GLU A 88 -19.33 -18.55 -13.77
N LYS A 89 -18.31 -19.28 -14.24
CA LYS A 89 -18.53 -20.54 -14.96
C LYS A 89 -19.29 -21.58 -14.13
N LYS A 90 -18.96 -21.72 -12.84
CA LYS A 90 -19.68 -22.65 -11.96
C LYS A 90 -21.12 -22.23 -11.73
N ILE A 91 -21.40 -20.93 -11.62
CA ILE A 91 -22.77 -20.41 -11.48
C ILE A 91 -23.56 -20.72 -12.75
N ASP A 92 -23.00 -20.44 -13.92
CA ASP A 92 -23.64 -20.74 -15.21
C ASP A 92 -23.95 -22.25 -15.33
N ASP A 93 -22.99 -23.11 -14.98
CA ASP A 93 -23.20 -24.56 -15.00
C ASP A 93 -24.30 -25.00 -14.03
N LEU A 94 -24.37 -24.41 -12.83
CA LEU A 94 -25.41 -24.70 -11.83
C LEU A 94 -26.78 -24.20 -12.27
N GLU A 95 -26.88 -22.99 -12.81
CA GLU A 95 -28.13 -22.45 -13.32
C GLU A 95 -28.67 -23.29 -14.48
N ASN A 96 -27.79 -23.67 -15.41
CA ASN A 96 -28.16 -24.53 -16.54
C ASN A 96 -28.61 -25.91 -16.06
N ASN A 97 -27.94 -26.50 -15.08
CA ASN A 97 -28.38 -27.76 -14.49
C ASN A 97 -29.72 -27.63 -13.77
N SER A 98 -29.95 -26.53 -13.04
CA SER A 98 -31.20 -26.29 -12.32
C SER A 98 -32.37 -26.02 -13.27
N LYS A 99 -32.12 -25.41 -14.43
CA LYS A 99 -33.15 -25.08 -15.43
C LYS A 99 -33.31 -26.18 -16.50
N ARG A 100 -32.48 -27.22 -16.50
CA ARG A 100 -32.44 -28.26 -17.55
C ARG A 100 -33.78 -28.94 -17.82
N ASN A 101 -34.56 -29.15 -16.77
CA ASN A 101 -35.87 -29.82 -16.86
C ASN A 101 -37.04 -28.83 -16.94
N ASN A 102 -36.75 -27.53 -16.98
CA ASN A 102 -37.78 -26.51 -17.07
C ASN A 102 -38.13 -26.27 -18.55
N ILE A 103 -39.42 -26.10 -18.83
CA ILE A 103 -39.93 -25.77 -20.16
C ILE A 103 -40.70 -24.46 -20.03
N VAL A 104 -40.48 -23.54 -20.97
CA VAL A 104 -41.23 -22.28 -21.05
C VAL A 104 -42.28 -22.42 -22.15
N ILE A 105 -43.55 -22.20 -21.79
CA ILE A 105 -44.67 -22.29 -22.72
C ILE A 105 -45.22 -20.87 -22.92
N TRP A 106 -45.20 -20.39 -24.16
CA TRP A 106 -45.70 -19.08 -24.54
C TRP A 106 -47.09 -19.17 -25.18
N GLY A 107 -47.89 -18.10 -25.07
CA GLY A 107 -49.20 -18.01 -25.73
C GLY A 107 -50.32 -18.78 -25.06
N LEU A 108 -50.11 -19.26 -23.84
CA LEU A 108 -51.19 -19.75 -22.97
C LEU A 108 -52.06 -18.57 -22.52
N ARG A 109 -53.38 -18.74 -22.59
CA ARG A 109 -54.33 -17.76 -22.06
C ARG A 109 -54.15 -17.67 -20.55
N GLU A 110 -54.15 -16.46 -19.99
CA GLU A 110 -54.21 -16.29 -18.54
C GLU A 110 -55.45 -17.02 -18.01
N ASP A 111 -55.27 -17.73 -16.89
CA ASP A 111 -56.27 -18.56 -16.25
C ASP A 111 -56.75 -19.78 -17.08
N ALA A 112 -55.89 -20.35 -17.92
CA ALA A 112 -56.20 -21.57 -18.67
C ALA A 112 -56.59 -22.76 -17.78
N GLU A 113 -56.12 -22.76 -16.54
CA GLU A 113 -56.39 -23.78 -15.52
C GLU A 113 -57.71 -23.59 -14.77
N LYS A 114 -58.51 -22.54 -15.04
CA LYS A 114 -59.74 -22.23 -14.27
C LYS A 114 -60.75 -23.38 -14.15
N GLU A 115 -60.73 -24.32 -15.09
CA GLU A 115 -61.61 -25.48 -15.12
C GLU A 115 -60.99 -26.70 -14.40
N GLN A 116 -59.79 -26.55 -13.83
CA GLN A 116 -58.97 -27.61 -13.25
C GLN A 116 -58.41 -27.21 -11.87
N ASP A 117 -58.06 -28.20 -11.05
CA ASP A 117 -57.63 -27.96 -9.66
C ASP A 117 -56.26 -27.26 -9.54
N SER A 118 -55.39 -27.40 -10.55
CA SER A 118 -54.11 -26.70 -10.62
C SER A 118 -53.56 -26.58 -12.05
N LEU A 119 -52.61 -25.66 -12.22
CA LEU A 119 -51.91 -25.46 -13.49
C LEU A 119 -51.09 -26.70 -13.89
N GLU A 120 -50.51 -27.42 -12.93
CA GLU A 120 -49.79 -28.67 -13.20
C GLU A 120 -50.72 -29.76 -13.75
N LEU A 121 -51.94 -29.89 -13.21
CA LEU A 121 -52.90 -30.90 -13.66
C LEU A 121 -53.39 -30.58 -15.07
N PHE A 122 -53.72 -29.31 -15.33
CA PHE A 122 -54.07 -28.81 -16.66
C PHE A 122 -52.95 -29.09 -17.67
N LEU A 123 -51.70 -28.76 -17.32
CA LEU A 123 -50.56 -28.98 -18.21
C LEU A 123 -50.33 -30.47 -18.49
N ALA A 124 -50.36 -31.33 -17.47
CA ALA A 124 -50.08 -32.75 -17.62
C ALA A 124 -51.17 -33.48 -18.44
N GLN A 125 -52.44 -33.23 -18.13
CA GLN A 125 -53.56 -33.98 -18.72
C GLN A 125 -54.10 -33.33 -19.98
N ASP A 126 -54.43 -32.04 -19.93
CA ASP A 126 -55.13 -31.37 -21.03
C ASP A 126 -54.18 -30.88 -22.09
N PHE A 127 -53.09 -30.21 -21.70
CA PHE A 127 -52.13 -29.68 -22.67
C PHE A 127 -51.22 -30.78 -23.24
N PHE A 128 -50.42 -31.45 -22.41
CA PHE A 128 -49.51 -32.48 -22.91
C PHE A 128 -50.25 -33.75 -23.32
N GLY A 129 -51.18 -34.23 -22.50
CA GLY A 129 -51.92 -35.46 -22.74
C GLY A 129 -52.92 -35.37 -23.91
N ASN A 130 -53.92 -34.50 -23.79
CA ASN A 130 -55.04 -34.43 -24.73
C ASN A 130 -54.69 -33.64 -25.99
N HIS A 131 -54.08 -32.46 -25.84
CA HIS A 131 -53.77 -31.59 -26.98
C HIS A 131 -52.53 -32.05 -27.76
N MET A 132 -51.43 -32.40 -27.07
CA MET A 132 -50.19 -32.83 -27.72
C MET A 132 -50.04 -34.36 -27.88
N GLY A 133 -50.88 -35.17 -27.22
CA GLY A 133 -50.83 -36.63 -27.32
C GLY A 133 -49.67 -37.31 -26.56
N VAL A 134 -48.98 -36.59 -25.67
CA VAL A 134 -47.83 -37.10 -24.91
C VAL A 134 -48.29 -37.61 -23.56
N LYS A 135 -48.08 -38.91 -23.30
CA LYS A 135 -48.54 -39.60 -22.07
C LYS A 135 -47.40 -39.83 -21.09
N GLY A 136 -47.75 -39.94 -19.81
CA GLY A 136 -46.79 -40.25 -18.74
C GLY A 136 -45.90 -39.07 -18.36
N ILE A 137 -46.32 -37.83 -18.66
CA ILE A 137 -45.63 -36.63 -18.20
C ILE A 137 -46.01 -36.36 -16.74
N GLU A 138 -44.99 -36.14 -15.91
CA GLU A 138 -45.14 -35.61 -14.56
C GLU A 138 -44.68 -34.15 -14.55
N VAL A 139 -45.55 -33.26 -14.08
CA VAL A 139 -45.23 -31.84 -13.90
C VAL A 139 -45.00 -31.60 -12.42
N MET A 140 -43.74 -31.32 -12.03
CA MET A 140 -43.38 -31.14 -10.62
C MET A 140 -43.85 -29.80 -10.05
N ARG A 141 -43.82 -28.74 -10.87
CA ARG A 141 -44.24 -27.38 -10.51
C ARG A 141 -44.50 -26.59 -11.79
N ALA A 142 -45.56 -25.79 -11.78
CA ALA A 142 -45.87 -24.82 -12.82
C ALA A 142 -46.18 -23.46 -12.19
N HIS A 143 -45.76 -22.40 -12.86
CA HIS A 143 -46.11 -21.03 -12.47
C HIS A 143 -46.00 -20.12 -13.68
N CYS A 144 -46.83 -19.07 -13.71
CA CYS A 144 -46.68 -17.99 -14.68
C CYS A 144 -45.50 -17.10 -14.27
N THR A 145 -44.70 -16.69 -15.24
CA THR A 145 -43.66 -15.68 -15.05
C THR A 145 -44.16 -14.38 -15.67
N ASN A 146 -44.33 -13.34 -14.85
CA ASN A 146 -44.71 -11.99 -15.29
C ASN A 146 -43.50 -11.20 -15.79
#